data_AF-A0A1I1D8C5-F1
#
_entry.id   AF-A0A1I1D8C5-F1
#
_cell.length_a   1.000
_cell.length_b   1.000
_cell.length_c   1.000
_cell.angle_alpha   90.00
_cell.angle_beta   90.00
_cell.angle_gamma   90.00
#
_symmetry.space_group_name_H-M   'P 1'
#
loop_
_entity.id
_entity.type
_entity.pdbx_description
1 polymer ?
#
loop_
_entity_poly.entity_id
_entity_poly.type
_entity_poly.pdbx_seq_one_letter_code
_entity_poly.pdbx_strand_id
1 'polypeptide(L)' 'MLENPTIAMAQNERGEKHRFVSHENGFNYLGLNPPDSVMESNLDLYLNLSQTDRQRIQNKPLAHDFRNGRSCVMNLIYGL' A
#
# COMPACT_ATOMS: atom_id res chain seq x y z
N MET A 1 9.45 7.23 4.50
CA MET A 1 8.35 6.66 3.69
C MET A 1 8.86 5.33 3.17
N LEU A 2 8.10 4.23 3.30
CA LEU A 2 8.61 2.88 3.10
C LEU A 2 9.29 2.73 1.73
N GLU A 3 10.57 2.37 1.74
CA GLU A 3 11.39 2.11 0.54
C GLU A 3 11.30 0.65 0.09
N ASN A 4 10.40 -0.16 0.67
CA ASN A 4 10.28 -1.58 0.33
C ASN A 4 8.91 -1.92 -0.24
N PRO A 5 8.84 -2.84 -1.23
CA PRO A 5 7.60 -3.46 -1.67
C PRO A 5 6.80 -3.96 -0.45
N THR A 6 5.54 -3.55 -0.35
CA THR A 6 4.71 -3.81 0.82
C THR A 6 3.50 -4.65 0.45
N ILE A 7 3.31 -5.75 1.18
CA ILE A 7 2.09 -6.56 1.20
C ILE A 7 1.26 -6.07 2.40
N ALA A 8 -0.04 -5.90 2.20
CA ALA A 8 -0.94 -5.44 3.24
C ALA A 8 -2.20 -6.29 3.32
N MET A 9 -2.71 -6.45 4.52
CA MET A 9 -3.96 -7.16 4.80
C MET A 9 -4.70 -6.45 5.92
N ALA A 10 -6.03 -6.49 5.87
CA ALA A 10 -6.86 -5.99 6.96
C ALA A 10 -7.07 -7.09 8.01
N GLN A 11 -6.91 -6.70 9.28
CA GLN A 11 -7.17 -7.59 10.42
C GLN A 11 -8.64 -7.56 10.87
N ASN A 12 -9.40 -6.54 10.47
CA ASN A 12 -10.81 -6.38 10.82
C ASN A 12 -11.52 -5.48 9.78
N GLU A 13 -12.85 -5.43 9.84
CA GLU A 13 -13.69 -4.66 8.91
C GLU A 13 -13.38 -3.14 8.92
N ARG A 14 -12.87 -2.60 10.03
CA ARG A 14 -12.44 -1.19 10.09
C ARG A 14 -11.17 -0.98 9.26
N GLY A 15 -10.22 -1.90 9.33
CA GLY A 15 -9.00 -1.89 8.52
C GLY A 15 -9.29 -2.08 7.03
N GLU A 16 -10.31 -2.85 6.68
CA GLU A 16 -10.71 -3.09 5.28
C GLU A 16 -11.19 -1.80 4.59
N LYS A 17 -11.91 -0.94 5.32
CA LYS A 17 -12.40 0.35 4.82
C LYS A 17 -11.28 1.38 4.59
N HIS A 18 -10.03 1.06 4.94
CA HIS A 18 -8.91 1.97 4.86
C HIS A 18 -8.39 2.13 3.42
N ARG A 19 -8.95 3.10 2.69
CA ARG A 19 -8.63 3.36 1.27
C ARG A 19 -7.17 3.75 0.97
N PHE A 20 -6.39 4.10 1.98
CA PHE A 20 -4.99 4.48 1.81
C PHE A 20 -4.12 3.28 1.43
N VAL A 21 -4.39 2.09 1.98
CA VAL A 21 -3.59 0.89 1.73
C VAL A 21 -4.30 0.05 0.67
N SER A 22 -4.19 0.50 -0.58
CA SER A 22 -4.90 -0.07 -1.73
C SER A 22 -3.93 -0.39 -2.87
N HIS A 23 -4.40 -1.25 -3.79
CA HIS A 23 -3.71 -1.54 -5.05
C HIS A 23 -3.46 -0.27 -5.89
N GLU A 24 -4.38 0.69 -5.85
CA GLU A 24 -4.27 1.97 -6.54
C GLU A 24 -3.08 2.80 -6.03
N ASN A 25 -2.80 2.73 -4.74
CA ASN A 25 -1.69 3.43 -4.09
C ASN A 25 -0.37 2.63 -4.13
N GLY A 26 -0.33 1.52 -4.87
CA GLY A 26 0.87 0.71 -5.06
C GLY A 26 1.14 -0.32 -3.96
N PHE A 27 0.18 -0.55 -3.05
CA PHE A 27 0.26 -1.63 -2.07
C PHE A 27 -0.34 -2.91 -2.65
N ASN A 28 0.30 -4.05 -2.42
CA ASN A 28 -0.33 -5.33 -2.70
C ASN A 28 -1.29 -5.69 -1.56
N TYR A 29 -2.54 -5.26 -1.70
CA TYR A 29 -3.57 -5.42 -0.69
C TYR A 29 -4.34 -6.73 -0.87
N LEU A 30 -4.26 -7.61 0.11
CA LEU A 30 -4.83 -8.97 0.08
C LEU A 30 -6.26 -9.07 0.62
N GLY A 31 -6.83 -7.98 1.15
CA GLY A 31 -8.19 -7.98 1.72
C GLY A 31 -8.25 -8.29 3.22
N LEU A 32 -9.46 -8.54 3.70
CA LEU A 32 -9.76 -8.88 5.10
C LEU A 32 -9.48 -10.36 5.35
N ASN A 33 -8.55 -10.64 6.26
CA ASN A 33 -8.19 -12.00 6.69
C ASN A 33 -8.04 -12.99 5.52
N PRO A 34 -7.09 -12.76 4.59
CA PRO A 34 -6.85 -13.68 3.48
C PRO A 34 -6.44 -15.07 4.01
N PRO A 35 -6.78 -16.15 3.29
CA PRO A 35 -6.34 -17.49 3.66
C PRO A 35 -4.81 -17.63 3.54
N ASP A 36 -4.23 -18.52 4.35
CA ASP A 36 -2.78 -18.72 4.43
C ASP A 36 -2.13 -19.01 3.06
N SER A 37 -2.79 -19.79 2.22
CA SER A 37 -2.33 -20.10 0.86
C SER A 37 -2.15 -18.85 -0.02
N VAL A 38 -2.98 -17.83 0.16
CA VAL A 38 -2.87 -16.54 -0.55
C VAL A 38 -1.70 -15.74 0.01
N MET A 39 -1.49 -15.77 1.33
CA MET A 39 -0.34 -15.11 1.96
C MET A 39 0.98 -15.75 1.50
N GLU A 40 1.09 -17.07 1.55
CA GLU A 40 2.26 -17.83 1.08
C GLU A 40 2.57 -17.54 -0.40
N SER A 41 1.56 -17.63 -1.27
CA SER A 41 1.74 -17.36 -2.70
C SER A 41 2.25 -15.95 -2.98
N ASN A 42 1.82 -14.94 -2.20
CA ASN A 42 2.28 -13.57 -2.35
C ASN A 42 3.69 -13.36 -1.80
N LEU A 43 4.05 -14.03 -0.71
CA LEU A 43 5.41 -14.03 -0.19
C LEU A 43 6.37 -14.68 -1.20
N ASP A 44 6.00 -15.83 -1.75
CA ASP A 44 6.77 -16.53 -2.77
C ASP A 44 6.94 -15.69 -4.04
N LEU A 45 5.88 -15.00 -4.48
CA LEU A 45 5.98 -14.05 -5.58
C LEU A 45 7.07 -13.02 -5.29
N TYR A 46 7.04 -12.36 -4.13
CA TYR A 46 7.96 -11.29 -3.77
C TYR A 46 9.42 -11.76 -3.63
N LEU A 47 9.63 -12.95 -3.07
CA LEU A 47 10.95 -13.57 -2.96
C LEU A 47 11.55 -13.85 -4.34
N ASN A 48 10.71 -14.30 -5.28
CA ASN A 48 11.14 -14.65 -6.64
C ASN A 48 11.17 -13.47 -7.62
N LEU A 49 10.71 -12.27 -7.22
CA LEU A 49 10.79 -11.08 -8.08
C LEU A 49 12.25 -10.75 -8.43
N SER A 50 12.48 -10.38 -9.68
CA SER A 50 13.74 -9.80 -10.13
C SER A 50 13.96 -8.44 -9.47
N GLN A 51 15.22 -7.99 -9.40
CA GLN A 51 15.56 -6.66 -8.87
C GLN A 51 14.79 -5.55 -9.59
N THR A 52 14.65 -5.64 -10.92
CA THR A 52 13.95 -4.65 -11.74
C THR A 52 12.45 -4.61 -11.43
N ASP A 53 11.81 -5.77 -11.23
CA ASP A 53 10.40 -5.82 -10.87
C ASP A 53 10.13 -5.28 -9.47
N ARG A 54 11.02 -5.59 -8.49
CA ARG A 54 10.95 -5.02 -7.13
C ARG A 54 11.01 -3.50 -7.18
N GLN A 55 11.91 -2.96 -7.99
CA GLN A 55 12.10 -1.52 -8.14
C GLN A 55 10.89 -0.86 -8.84
N ARG A 56 10.30 -1.54 -9.84
CA ARG A 56 9.06 -1.09 -10.48
C ARG A 56 7.90 -1.00 -9.47
N ILE A 57 7.76 -2.01 -8.61
CA ILE A 57 6.70 -2.03 -7.58
C ILE A 57 6.96 -0.95 -6.53
N GLN A 58 8.21 -0.79 -6.08
CA GLN A 58 8.63 0.25 -5.13
C GLN A 58 8.36 1.67 -5.63
N ASN A 59 8.48 1.92 -6.94
CA ASN A 59 8.28 3.24 -7.52
C ASN A 59 6.79 3.66 -7.59
N LYS A 60 5.84 2.73 -7.55
CA LYS A 60 4.40 3.04 -7.59
C LYS A 60 3.93 3.88 -6.40
N PRO A 61 4.18 3.49 -5.12
CA PRO A 61 3.79 4.31 -3.98
C PRO A 61 4.58 5.63 -3.90
N LEU A 62 5.81 5.70 -4.43
CA LEU A 62 6.57 6.96 -4.51
C LEU A 62 5.97 7.98 -5.47
N ALA A 63 5.15 7.54 -6.44
CA ALA A 63 4.46 8.42 -7.38
C ALA A 63 3.25 9.13 -6.76
N HIS A 64 2.80 8.69 -5.58
CA HIS A 64 1.69 9.32 -4.87
C HIS A 64 2.21 10.20 -3.73
N ASP A 65 1.63 11.39 -3.60
CA ASP A 65 1.98 12.31 -2.54
C ASP A 65 1.26 11.93 -1.23
N PHE A 66 1.95 11.18 -0.38
CA PHE A 66 1.46 10.83 0.95
C PHE A 66 1.89 11.81 2.04
N ARG A 67 2.57 12.92 1.70
CA ARG A 67 3.16 13.84 2.70
C ARG A 67 2.33 15.10 2.90
N ASN A 68 1.60 15.54 1.89
CA ASN A 68 0.86 16.80 1.94
C ASN A 68 -0.55 16.70 2.55
N GLY A 69 -0.95 15.54 3.09
CA GLY A 69 -2.27 15.36 3.70
C GLY A 69 -2.58 16.38 4.82
N ARG A 70 -1.58 16.72 5.66
CA ARG A 70 -1.74 17.78 6.67
C ARG A 70 -1.98 19.14 6.03
N SER A 71 -1.20 19.50 5.00
CA SER A 71 -1.35 20.77 4.30
C SER A 71 -2.73 20.89 3.64
N CYS A 72 -3.25 19.81 3.04
CA CYS A 72 -4.61 19.80 2.49
C CYS A 72 -5.68 20.08 3.55
N VAL A 73 -5.57 19.47 4.73
CA VAL A 73 -6.51 19.72 5.84
C VAL A 73 -6.40 21.17 6.32
N MET A 74 -5.18 21.68 6.47
CA MET A 74 -4.97 23.07 6.89
C MET A 74 -5.55 24.05 5.86
N ASN A 75 -5.35 23.83 4.57
CA ASN A 75 -5.95 24.65 3.50
C ASN A 75 -7.48 24.64 3.56
N LEU A 76 -8.10 23.47 3.80
CA LEU A 76 -9.55 23.36 3.95
C LEU A 76 -10.08 24.13 5.18
N ILE A 77 -9.36 24.06 6.31
CA ILE A 77 -9.73 24.78 7.54
C ILE A 77 -9.60 26.29 7.36
N TYR A 78 -8.53 26.74 6.70
CA TYR A 78 -8.25 28.16 6.51
C TYR A 78 -8.91 28.76 5.26
N GLY A 79 -9.56 27.95 4.42
CA GLY A 79 -10.22 28.39 3.20
C GLY A 79 -9.27 28.95 2.13
N LEU A 80 -8.02 28.45 2.12
CA LEU A 80 -6.96 28.84 1.17
C LEU A 80 -6.88 27.88 -0.02
#